data_AF-A0A2T2S860-F1
#
_entry.id   AF-A0A2T2S860-F1
#
_cell.length_a   1.000
_cell.length_b   1.000
_cell.length_c   1.000
_cell.angle_alpha   90.00
_cell.angle_beta   90.00
_cell.angle_gamma   90.00
#
_symmetry.space_group_name_H-M   'P 1'
#
loop_
_entity.id
_entity.type
_entity.pdbx_description
1 polymer ?
#
loop_
_entity_poly.entity_id
_entity_poly.type
_entity_poly.pdbx_seq_one_letter_code
_entity_poly.pdbx_strand_id
1 'polypeptide(L)'
;MSAYATGMAGKWHLGHQKERFLPLNQDSLTVRCTTDATDFIEAHSGREQSFFYYLAYNVPHLPIHTTEEVRGRSDAGLYGDVIETVDWSAGRVRAALDEQGVADNTIVFFASDNGPWLNLPDRMLQAGNKPWHQGTTGPLRGAKATSYEGDARAPAMIRRPGQIEARVDTDELVASPDIYRTLLNAAGADAPDLPLNGHEGARRIDAARGAVFLEEGLANS
;
A
#
# COMPACT_ATOMS: atom_id res chain seq x y z
N MET A 1 -11.31 -27.50 1.23
CA MET A 1 -10.62 -26.18 1.17
C MET A 1 -11.15 -25.37 2.34
N SER A 2 -10.28 -24.90 3.23
CA SER A 2 -10.69 -23.91 4.22
C SER A 2 -11.18 -22.68 3.45
N ALA A 3 -12.43 -22.25 3.66
CA ALA A 3 -12.94 -21.05 3.03
C ALA A 3 -12.16 -19.85 3.60
N TYR A 4 -11.67 -18.97 2.74
CA TYR A 4 -11.04 -17.72 3.15
C TYR A 4 -11.96 -16.55 2.82
N ALA A 5 -11.93 -15.52 3.67
CA ALA A 5 -12.64 -14.28 3.40
C ALA A 5 -11.79 -13.38 2.50
N THR A 6 -12.43 -12.69 1.56
CA THR A 6 -11.76 -11.71 0.70
C THR A 6 -12.43 -10.36 0.76
N GLY A 7 -11.63 -9.30 0.87
CA GLY A 7 -12.09 -7.93 0.73
C GLY A 7 -11.20 -7.13 -0.21
N MET A 8 -11.75 -6.07 -0.79
CA MET A 8 -11.00 -5.18 -1.68
C MET A 8 -11.65 -3.82 -1.75
N ALA A 9 -10.85 -2.76 -1.58
CA ALA A 9 -11.30 -1.39 -1.78
C ALA A 9 -10.21 -0.56 -2.48
N GLY A 10 -10.61 0.30 -3.42
CA GLY A 10 -9.66 1.14 -4.15
C GLY A 10 -10.15 1.74 -5.46
N LYS A 11 -9.27 2.49 -6.12
CA LYS A 11 -9.54 3.31 -7.33
C LYS A 11 -10.27 2.56 -8.44
N TRP A 12 -9.75 1.40 -8.82
CA TRP A 12 -10.25 0.59 -9.93
C TRP A 12 -11.24 -0.49 -9.48
N HIS A 13 -11.40 -0.63 -8.16
CA HIS A 13 -12.08 -1.73 -7.53
C HIS A 13 -12.89 -1.23 -6.33
N LEU A 14 -13.92 -0.41 -6.60
CA LEU A 14 -15.06 -0.24 -5.68
C LEU A 14 -15.90 -1.54 -5.55
N GLY A 15 -15.33 -2.65 -6.05
CA GLY A 15 -15.95 -3.92 -6.36
C GLY A 15 -15.98 -4.82 -5.15
N HIS A 16 -16.96 -4.54 -4.28
CA HIS A 16 -17.82 -5.52 -3.62
C HIS A 16 -18.98 -4.81 -2.88
N GLN A 17 -18.85 -3.49 -2.62
CA GLN A 17 -19.85 -2.68 -1.91
C GLN A 17 -20.13 -1.35 -2.63
N LYS A 18 -20.75 -1.41 -3.82
CA LYS A 18 -21.07 -0.22 -4.62
C LYS A 18 -21.90 0.82 -3.86
N GLU A 19 -22.88 0.36 -3.08
CA GLU A 19 -23.73 1.21 -2.24
C GLU A 19 -22.93 1.98 -1.19
N ARG A 20 -21.85 1.37 -0.67
CA ARG A 20 -20.98 2.01 0.32
C ARG A 20 -20.13 3.11 -0.30
N PHE A 21 -19.69 2.97 -1.56
CA PHE A 21 -18.71 3.87 -2.19
C PHE A 21 -19.29 4.85 -3.22
N LEU A 22 -20.55 4.67 -3.64
CA LEU A 22 -21.23 5.55 -4.58
C LEU A 22 -22.28 6.44 -3.88
N PRO A 23 -22.46 7.70 -4.31
CA PRO A 23 -21.65 8.41 -5.32
C PRO A 23 -20.20 8.61 -4.86
N LEU A 24 -19.29 8.66 -5.82
CA LEU A 24 -17.86 8.79 -5.54
C LEU A 24 -17.57 10.17 -4.97
N ASN A 25 -16.95 10.21 -3.80
CA ASN A 25 -16.35 11.41 -3.23
C ASN A 25 -14.85 11.16 -3.12
N GLN A 26 -14.04 11.81 -3.97
CA GLN A 26 -12.59 11.60 -4.00
C GLN A 26 -11.90 12.14 -2.74
N ASP A 27 -12.42 13.21 -2.15
CA ASP A 27 -11.80 13.88 -0.99
C ASP A 27 -11.72 12.93 0.21
N SER A 28 -12.75 12.10 0.40
CA SER A 28 -12.87 11.15 1.53
C SER A 28 -12.56 9.70 1.17
N LEU A 29 -12.19 9.40 -0.09
CA LEU A 29 -12.12 8.01 -0.55
C LEU A 29 -11.04 7.21 0.18
N THR A 30 -9.85 7.80 0.40
CA THR A 30 -8.76 7.16 1.15
C THR A 30 -9.23 6.74 2.54
N VAL A 31 -9.85 7.67 3.29
CA VAL A 31 -10.37 7.40 4.64
C VAL A 31 -11.44 6.31 4.61
N ARG A 32 -12.39 6.37 3.67
CA ARG A 32 -13.47 5.39 3.56
C ARG A 32 -12.96 3.99 3.21
N CYS A 33 -11.97 3.88 2.32
CA CYS A 33 -11.33 2.60 2.00
C CYS A 33 -10.55 2.06 3.20
N THR A 34 -9.89 2.94 3.97
CA THR A 34 -9.23 2.55 5.22
C THR A 34 -10.22 2.04 6.25
N THR A 35 -11.35 2.73 6.45
CA THR A 35 -12.42 2.26 7.34
C THR A 35 -12.96 0.91 6.90
N ASP A 36 -13.21 0.70 5.61
CA ASP A 36 -13.66 -0.60 5.11
C ASP A 36 -12.65 -1.72 5.40
N ALA A 37 -11.35 -1.46 5.25
CA ALA A 37 -10.31 -2.42 5.59
C ALA A 37 -10.27 -2.72 7.10
N THR A 38 -10.39 -1.72 7.97
CA THR A 38 -10.40 -1.93 9.42
C THR A 38 -11.65 -2.66 9.89
N ASP A 39 -12.83 -2.31 9.34
CA ASP A 39 -14.08 -3.01 9.62
C ASP A 39 -14.00 -4.47 9.18
N PHE A 40 -13.38 -4.72 8.03
CA PHE A 40 -13.18 -6.08 7.53
C PHE A 40 -12.25 -6.88 8.44
N ILE A 41 -11.15 -6.29 8.91
CA ILE A 41 -10.23 -6.92 9.87
C ILE A 41 -11.00 -7.27 11.15
N GLU A 42 -11.73 -6.32 11.74
CA GLU A 42 -12.52 -6.56 12.95
C GLU A 42 -13.55 -7.68 12.73
N ALA A 43 -14.27 -7.65 11.61
CA ALA A 43 -15.31 -8.64 11.32
C ALA A 43 -14.76 -10.06 11.13
N HIS A 44 -13.51 -10.23 10.68
CA HIS A 44 -12.94 -11.53 10.32
C HIS A 44 -11.85 -12.03 11.26
N SER A 45 -11.38 -11.20 12.18
CA SER A 45 -10.41 -11.59 13.20
C SER A 45 -11.01 -12.59 14.21
N GLY A 46 -10.17 -13.51 14.70
CA GLY A 46 -10.58 -14.54 15.67
C GLY A 46 -11.44 -15.68 15.10
N ARG A 47 -11.71 -15.69 13.80
CA ARG A 47 -12.40 -16.81 13.13
C ARG A 47 -11.41 -17.87 12.67
N GLU A 48 -11.89 -19.10 12.48
CA GLU A 48 -11.07 -20.19 11.90
C GLU A 48 -10.68 -19.92 10.43
N GLN A 49 -11.52 -19.18 9.71
CA GLN A 49 -11.24 -18.78 8.32
C GLN A 49 -10.15 -17.72 8.25
N SER A 50 -9.16 -17.92 7.38
CA SER A 50 -8.17 -16.89 7.04
C SER A 50 -8.78 -15.78 6.19
N PHE A 51 -8.11 -14.63 6.08
CA PHE A 51 -8.57 -13.54 5.23
C PHE A 51 -7.48 -12.97 4.32
N PHE A 52 -7.90 -12.41 3.19
CA PHE A 52 -7.07 -11.64 2.26
C PHE A 52 -7.78 -10.32 1.95
N TYR A 53 -7.09 -9.20 2.10
CA TYR A 53 -7.63 -7.89 1.80
C TYR A 53 -6.70 -7.10 0.87
N TYR A 54 -7.22 -6.63 -0.26
CA TYR A 54 -6.47 -5.80 -1.20
C TYR A 54 -6.91 -4.34 -1.13
N LEU A 55 -6.05 -3.50 -0.54
CA LEU A 55 -6.31 -2.07 -0.35
C LEU A 55 -5.47 -1.25 -1.34
N ALA A 56 -6.14 -0.69 -2.36
CA ALA A 56 -5.50 0.00 -3.48
C ALA A 56 -5.98 1.44 -3.60
N TYR A 57 -5.44 2.32 -2.73
CA TYR A 57 -5.79 3.74 -2.71
C TYR A 57 -5.72 4.39 -4.09
N ASN A 58 -6.60 5.37 -4.33
CA ASN A 58 -6.57 6.17 -5.56
C ASN A 58 -5.49 7.23 -5.56
N VAL A 59 -5.11 7.69 -4.38
CA VAL A 59 -4.04 8.65 -4.18
C VAL A 59 -2.67 7.94 -4.11
N PRO A 60 -1.55 8.59 -4.50
CA PRO A 60 -1.42 10.01 -4.89
C PRO A 60 -1.71 10.30 -6.37
N HIS A 61 -2.37 9.40 -7.10
CA HIS A 61 -2.66 9.65 -8.52
C HIS A 61 -3.60 10.85 -8.70
N LEU A 62 -3.26 11.72 -9.67
CA LEU A 62 -4.06 12.89 -10.05
C LEU A 62 -5.48 12.54 -10.57
N PRO A 63 -6.48 13.42 -10.41
CA PRO A 63 -6.42 14.65 -9.62
C PRO A 63 -6.27 14.36 -8.13
N ILE A 64 -5.53 15.21 -7.43
CA ILE A 64 -5.30 15.02 -5.98
C ILE A 64 -6.42 15.70 -5.21
N HIS A 65 -7.03 14.94 -4.33
CA HIS A 65 -8.18 15.29 -3.53
C HIS A 65 -7.92 14.91 -2.08
N THR A 66 -8.34 15.79 -1.16
CA THR A 66 -8.27 15.55 0.29
C THR A 66 -9.40 16.32 0.96
N THR A 67 -9.75 15.91 2.18
CA THR A 67 -10.79 16.59 2.96
C THR A 67 -10.28 17.93 3.50
N GLU A 68 -11.19 18.83 3.86
CA GLU A 68 -10.83 20.15 4.40
C GLU A 68 -10.08 20.05 5.73
N GLU A 69 -10.30 18.99 6.52
CA GLU A 69 -9.61 18.77 7.79
C GLU A 69 -8.13 18.43 7.63
N VAL A 70 -7.72 17.92 6.47
CA VAL A 70 -6.32 17.55 6.20
C VAL A 70 -5.62 18.59 5.30
N ARG A 71 -6.39 19.37 4.54
CA ARG A 71 -5.86 20.36 3.60
C ARG A 71 -4.97 21.40 4.29
N GLY A 72 -3.78 21.60 3.75
CA GLY A 72 -2.82 22.62 4.17
C GLY A 72 -2.08 22.31 5.47
N ARG A 73 -2.06 21.03 5.90
CA ARG A 73 -1.36 20.62 7.12
C ARG A 73 0.09 20.24 6.85
N SER A 74 0.37 19.71 5.67
CA SER A 74 1.71 19.28 5.28
C SER A 74 2.55 20.44 4.75
N ASP A 75 3.82 20.50 5.17
CA ASP A 75 4.82 21.41 4.61
C ASP A 75 5.09 21.15 3.12
N ALA A 76 4.75 19.96 2.61
CA ALA A 76 4.83 19.61 1.19
C ALA A 76 3.55 19.98 0.40
N GLY A 77 2.67 20.80 0.98
CA GLY A 77 1.43 21.27 0.38
C GLY A 77 0.44 20.13 0.10
N LEU A 78 -0.46 20.33 -0.88
CA LEU A 78 -1.56 19.39 -1.15
C LEU A 78 -1.09 17.96 -1.50
N TYR A 79 0.07 17.81 -2.14
CA TYR A 79 0.64 16.49 -2.38
C TYR A 79 1.03 15.83 -1.07
N GLY A 80 1.70 16.58 -0.19
CA GLY A 80 2.05 16.16 1.17
C GLY A 80 0.83 15.77 2.00
N ASP A 81 -0.22 16.58 2.01
CA ASP A 81 -1.47 16.30 2.74
C ASP A 81 -2.02 14.91 2.40
N VAL A 82 -1.98 14.56 1.12
CA VAL A 82 -2.46 13.27 0.63
C VAL A 82 -1.51 12.12 0.96
N ILE A 83 -0.20 12.34 0.90
CA ILE A 83 0.79 11.33 1.31
C ILE A 83 0.68 11.05 2.82
N GLU A 84 0.55 12.09 3.65
CA GLU A 84 0.31 11.96 5.09
C GLU A 84 -1.01 11.24 5.40
N THR A 85 -2.05 11.42 4.56
CA THR A 85 -3.30 10.66 4.69
C THR A 85 -3.09 9.16 4.42
N VAL A 86 -2.24 8.80 3.44
CA VAL A 86 -1.88 7.40 3.17
C VAL A 86 -1.07 6.82 4.33
N ASP A 87 -0.11 7.58 4.87
CA ASP A 87 0.68 7.18 6.04
C ASP A 87 -0.21 6.92 7.27
N TRP A 88 -1.07 7.89 7.61
CA TRP A 88 -2.08 7.74 8.67
C TRP A 88 -2.93 6.50 8.45
N SER A 89 -3.34 6.25 7.21
CA SER A 89 -4.18 5.10 6.87
C SER A 89 -3.47 3.76 7.04
N ALA A 90 -2.20 3.66 6.66
CA ALA A 90 -1.38 2.48 6.94
C ALA A 90 -1.23 2.26 8.45
N GLY A 91 -1.07 3.35 9.22
CA GLY A 91 -1.09 3.32 10.68
C GLY A 91 -2.38 2.77 11.27
N ARG A 92 -3.55 3.15 10.72
CA ARG A 92 -4.86 2.64 11.13
C ARG A 92 -5.03 1.15 10.86
N VAL A 93 -4.60 0.67 9.70
CA VAL A 93 -4.64 -0.77 9.36
C VAL A 93 -3.76 -1.56 10.32
N ARG A 94 -2.53 -1.08 10.59
CA ARG A 94 -1.63 -1.69 11.57
C ARG A 94 -2.27 -1.75 12.96
N ALA A 95 -2.82 -0.63 13.44
CA ALA A 95 -3.46 -0.54 14.74
C ALA A 95 -4.63 -1.53 14.85
N ALA A 96 -5.48 -1.64 13.82
CA ALA A 96 -6.58 -2.61 13.82
C ALA A 96 -6.09 -4.06 13.94
N LEU A 97 -5.01 -4.45 13.26
CA LEU A 97 -4.42 -5.78 13.40
C LEU A 97 -3.88 -6.05 14.81
N ASP A 98 -3.23 -5.06 15.41
CA ASP A 98 -2.67 -5.14 16.76
C ASP A 98 -3.82 -5.19 17.81
N GLU A 99 -4.86 -4.36 17.67
CA GLU A 99 -6.05 -4.32 18.52
C GLU A 99 -6.83 -5.64 18.51
N GLN A 100 -6.93 -6.27 17.33
CA GLN A 100 -7.59 -7.57 17.18
C GLN A 100 -6.70 -8.76 17.55
N GLY A 101 -5.43 -8.53 17.91
CA GLY A 101 -4.50 -9.59 18.33
C GLY A 101 -4.10 -10.55 17.21
N VAL A 102 -4.26 -10.17 15.94
CA VAL A 102 -3.96 -11.02 14.77
C VAL A 102 -2.70 -10.59 14.01
N ALA A 103 -1.99 -9.56 14.50
CA ALA A 103 -0.82 -8.99 13.85
C ALA A 103 0.28 -10.01 13.54
N ASP A 104 0.63 -10.88 14.49
CA ASP A 104 1.70 -11.88 14.36
C ASP A 104 1.38 -12.97 13.31
N ASN A 105 0.09 -13.17 13.04
CA ASN A 105 -0.38 -14.11 12.02
C ASN A 105 -0.82 -13.42 10.71
N THR A 106 -0.54 -12.13 10.55
CA THR A 106 -0.91 -11.37 9.35
C THR A 106 0.33 -10.89 8.61
N ILE A 107 0.37 -11.13 7.30
CA ILE A 107 1.38 -10.54 6.41
C ILE A 107 0.81 -9.26 5.83
N VAL A 108 1.51 -8.15 6.04
CA VAL A 108 1.18 -6.87 5.41
C VAL A 108 2.26 -6.55 4.37
N PHE A 109 1.84 -6.36 3.12
CA PHE A 109 2.66 -5.80 2.06
C PHE A 109 2.20 -4.38 1.77
N PHE A 110 3.15 -3.44 1.75
CA PHE A 110 2.93 -2.07 1.31
C PHE A 110 3.86 -1.80 0.14
N ALA A 111 3.34 -1.36 -1.00
CA ALA A 111 4.14 -1.05 -2.17
C ALA A 111 3.44 -0.02 -3.07
N SER A 112 4.21 0.63 -3.93
CA SER A 112 3.67 1.43 -5.04
C SER A 112 3.70 0.66 -6.36
N ASP A 113 2.80 0.99 -7.29
CA ASP A 113 2.63 0.33 -8.59
C ASP A 113 3.66 0.77 -9.64
N ASN A 114 4.14 2.01 -9.54
CA ASN A 114 5.13 2.62 -10.42
C ASN A 114 5.79 3.84 -9.74
N GLY A 115 6.86 4.36 -10.33
CA GLY A 115 7.47 5.62 -9.92
C GLY A 115 6.57 6.86 -10.11
N PRO A 116 6.99 8.03 -9.62
CA PRO A 116 6.23 9.27 -9.71
C PRO A 116 6.06 9.72 -11.16
N TRP A 117 4.96 10.39 -11.47
CA TRP A 117 4.66 10.89 -12.80
C TRP A 117 5.23 12.29 -13.04
N LEU A 118 6.55 12.41 -13.21
CA LEU A 118 7.23 13.71 -13.32
C LEU A 118 6.99 14.45 -14.65
N ASN A 119 6.65 13.70 -15.71
CA ASN A 119 6.40 14.24 -17.05
C ASN A 119 4.89 14.32 -17.32
N LEU A 120 4.18 15.13 -16.53
CA LEU A 120 2.73 15.29 -16.66
C LEU A 120 2.35 15.88 -18.03
N PRO A 121 1.51 15.22 -18.84
CA PRO A 121 1.00 15.81 -20.07
C PRO A 121 -0.02 16.91 -19.74
N ASP A 122 -0.20 17.89 -20.63
CA ASP A 122 -1.10 19.05 -20.42
C ASP A 122 -2.52 18.67 -19.99
N ARG A 123 -3.04 17.54 -20.48
CA ARG A 123 -4.36 17.01 -20.08
C ARG A 123 -4.47 16.72 -18.58
N MET A 124 -3.35 16.48 -17.90
CA MET A 124 -3.28 16.21 -16.46
C MET A 124 -3.12 17.48 -15.63
N LEU A 125 -2.82 18.63 -16.24
CA LEU A 125 -2.76 19.95 -15.57
C LEU A 125 -4.14 20.62 -15.46
N GLN A 126 -5.21 19.86 -15.71
CA GLN A 126 -6.59 20.28 -15.57
C GLN A 126 -7.11 20.01 -14.14
N ALA A 127 -8.34 20.45 -13.84
CA ALA A 127 -9.02 20.16 -12.57
C ALA A 127 -8.22 20.56 -11.30
N GLY A 128 -7.48 21.66 -11.36
CA GLY A 128 -6.73 22.20 -10.21
C GLY A 128 -5.35 21.56 -9.97
N ASN A 129 -4.95 20.59 -10.79
CA ASN A 129 -3.62 19.98 -10.71
C ASN A 129 -2.51 20.99 -10.99
N LYS A 130 -1.36 20.80 -10.32
CA LYS A 130 -0.17 21.61 -10.48
C LYS A 130 1.03 20.75 -10.87
N PRO A 131 2.05 21.30 -11.55
CA PRO A 131 3.26 20.56 -11.90
C PRO A 131 3.99 19.93 -10.69
N TRP A 132 3.81 20.48 -9.48
CA TRP A 132 4.40 19.95 -8.25
C TRP A 132 3.49 18.96 -7.50
N HIS A 133 2.32 18.59 -8.05
CA HIS A 133 1.47 17.53 -7.50
C HIS A 133 2.00 16.15 -7.90
N GLN A 134 3.25 15.86 -7.54
CA GLN A 134 3.97 14.65 -7.91
C GLN A 134 5.03 14.30 -6.86
N GLY A 135 5.41 13.03 -6.79
CA GLY A 135 6.46 12.55 -5.90
C GLY A 135 7.86 12.83 -6.43
N THR A 136 8.86 12.18 -5.82
CA THR A 136 10.28 12.26 -6.22
C THR A 136 10.82 10.86 -6.51
N THR A 137 11.73 10.74 -7.47
CA THR A 137 12.52 9.52 -7.70
C THR A 137 13.79 9.49 -6.86
N GLY A 138 14.02 10.53 -6.05
CA GLY A 138 15.26 10.72 -5.32
C GLY A 138 16.46 10.71 -6.28
N PRO A 139 17.47 9.85 -6.04
CA PRO A 139 18.65 9.77 -6.91
C PRO A 139 18.41 9.00 -8.22
N LEU A 140 17.24 8.38 -8.41
CA LEU A 140 16.99 7.48 -9.53
C LEU A 140 16.64 8.25 -10.81
N ARG A 141 17.12 7.74 -11.94
CA ARG A 141 16.85 8.30 -13.27
C ARG A 141 15.47 7.90 -13.77
N GLY A 142 14.77 8.82 -14.43
CA GLY A 142 13.49 8.57 -15.08
C GLY A 142 12.29 8.81 -14.17
N ALA A 143 11.12 8.35 -14.60
CA ALA A 143 9.82 8.58 -13.95
C ALA A 143 8.79 7.65 -14.60
N LYS A 144 7.54 7.69 -14.14
CA LYS A 144 6.42 6.95 -14.73
C LYS A 144 6.44 6.94 -16.26
N ALA A 145 6.22 5.76 -16.83
CA ALA A 145 6.22 5.49 -18.27
C ALA A 145 7.61 5.57 -18.92
N THR A 146 8.66 5.20 -18.18
CA THR A 146 10.02 5.08 -18.71
C THR A 146 10.65 3.76 -18.26
N SER A 147 11.63 3.23 -18.99
CA SER A 147 12.31 1.98 -18.59
C SER A 147 13.51 2.20 -17.66
N TYR A 148 13.59 3.34 -16.99
CA TYR A 148 14.68 3.64 -16.05
C TYR A 148 14.26 3.29 -14.62
N GLU A 149 15.24 3.22 -13.71
CA GLU A 149 15.05 2.88 -12.30
C GLU A 149 13.97 3.72 -11.60
N GLY A 150 13.82 4.99 -11.97
CA GLY A 150 12.84 5.90 -11.39
C GLY A 150 11.38 5.58 -11.72
N ASP A 151 11.11 4.63 -12.63
CA ASP A 151 9.77 4.06 -12.84
C ASP A 151 9.62 2.69 -12.16
N ALA A 152 10.59 1.80 -12.39
CA ALA A 152 10.50 0.40 -12.00
C ALA A 152 10.82 0.15 -10.52
N ARG A 153 11.66 0.99 -9.90
CA ARG A 153 12.05 0.86 -8.49
C ARG A 153 11.12 1.72 -7.63
N ALA A 154 10.21 1.05 -6.93
CA ALA A 154 9.21 1.65 -6.05
C ALA A 154 9.51 1.36 -4.57
N PRO A 155 9.02 2.19 -3.63
CA PRO A 155 9.07 1.85 -2.22
C PRO A 155 8.24 0.59 -1.97
N ALA A 156 8.79 -0.33 -1.18
CA ALA A 156 8.12 -1.55 -0.76
C ALA A 156 8.52 -1.90 0.68
N MET A 157 7.56 -2.42 1.44
CA MET A 157 7.75 -2.92 2.80
C MET A 157 6.93 -4.19 2.98
N ILE A 158 7.45 -5.11 3.78
CA ILE A 158 6.74 -6.29 4.27
C ILE A 158 6.79 -6.30 5.79
N ARG A 159 5.69 -6.72 6.43
CA ARG A 159 5.62 -6.89 7.88
C ARG A 159 4.95 -8.21 8.21
N ARG A 160 5.60 -9.00 9.07
CA ARG A 160 5.04 -10.18 9.74
C ARG A 160 5.75 -10.36 11.09
N PRO A 161 5.23 -9.80 12.19
CA PRO A 161 5.89 -9.86 13.49
C PRO A 161 6.15 -11.31 13.93
N GLY A 162 7.28 -11.53 14.61
CA GLY A 162 7.70 -12.85 15.09
C GLY A 162 8.22 -13.82 14.03
N GLN A 163 8.09 -13.48 12.74
CA GLN A 163 8.61 -14.26 11.62
C GLN A 163 9.66 -13.48 10.84
N ILE A 164 9.39 -12.21 10.54
CA ILE A 164 10.32 -11.30 9.86
C ILE A 164 10.96 -10.39 10.92
N GLU A 165 12.29 -10.29 10.90
CA GLU A 165 13.03 -9.37 11.78
C GLU A 165 12.59 -7.92 11.51
N ALA A 166 12.28 -7.18 12.57
CA ALA A 166 11.88 -5.80 12.44
C ALA A 166 13.10 -4.91 12.13
N ARG A 167 12.89 -3.86 11.33
CA ARG A 167 13.93 -2.83 11.04
C ARG A 167 15.13 -3.37 10.29
N VAL A 168 14.84 -4.18 9.29
CA VAL A 168 15.81 -4.75 8.37
C VAL A 168 15.53 -4.27 6.95
N ASP A 169 16.58 -3.76 6.31
CA ASP A 169 16.65 -3.43 4.90
C ASP A 169 17.23 -4.63 4.16
N THR A 170 16.97 -4.68 2.86
CA THR A 170 17.52 -5.73 2.00
C THR A 170 17.87 -5.17 0.63
N ASP A 171 19.03 -5.57 0.13
CA ASP A 171 19.47 -5.31 -1.25
C ASP A 171 18.98 -6.41 -2.22
N GLU A 172 18.20 -7.38 -1.73
CA GLU A 172 17.62 -8.44 -2.55
C GLU A 172 16.69 -7.86 -3.62
N LEU A 173 16.82 -8.38 -4.84
CA LEU A 173 15.91 -8.02 -5.90
C LEU A 173 14.55 -8.68 -5.66
N VAL A 174 13.55 -7.84 -5.42
CA VAL A 174 12.15 -8.22 -5.27
C VAL A 174 11.33 -7.53 -6.36
N ALA A 175 10.48 -8.30 -7.02
CA ALA A 175 9.56 -7.80 -8.04
C ALA A 175 8.11 -8.04 -7.63
N SER A 176 7.16 -7.25 -8.15
CA SER A 176 5.73 -7.39 -7.81
C SER A 176 5.16 -8.81 -7.99
N PRO A 177 5.56 -9.63 -8.99
CA PRO A 177 5.15 -11.03 -9.08
C PRO A 177 5.57 -11.90 -7.88
N ASP A 178 6.62 -11.52 -7.16
CA ASP A 178 7.09 -12.23 -5.96
C ASP A 178 6.07 -12.16 -4.81
N ILE A 179 5.24 -11.12 -4.79
CA ILE A 179 4.16 -10.97 -3.80
C ILE A 179 3.18 -12.14 -3.93
N TYR A 180 2.76 -12.46 -5.15
CA TYR A 180 1.81 -13.56 -5.40
C TYR A 180 2.38 -14.90 -4.92
N ARG A 181 3.62 -15.22 -5.29
CA ARG A 181 4.27 -16.46 -4.84
C ARG A 181 4.47 -16.50 -3.33
N THR A 182 4.84 -15.37 -2.72
CA THR A 182 5.00 -15.28 -1.27
C THR A 182 3.69 -15.55 -0.54
N LEU A 183 2.58 -14.99 -1.03
CA LEU A 183 1.26 -15.21 -0.46
C LEU A 183 0.75 -16.66 -0.64
N LEU A 184 0.98 -17.26 -1.82
CA LEU A 184 0.65 -18.68 -2.04
C LEU A 184 1.37 -19.58 -1.04
N ASN A 185 2.68 -19.38 -0.89
CA ASN A 185 3.49 -20.18 0.03
C ASN A 185 3.07 -19.95 1.49
N ALA A 186 2.80 -18.70 1.88
CA ALA A 186 2.31 -18.39 3.22
C ALA A 186 0.95 -19.02 3.52
N ALA A 187 0.09 -19.16 2.51
CA ALA A 187 -1.21 -19.81 2.61
C ALA A 187 -1.13 -21.35 2.54
N GLY A 188 0.04 -21.93 2.26
CA GLY A 188 0.19 -23.35 1.96
C GLY A 188 -0.61 -23.79 0.73
N ALA A 189 -0.85 -22.87 -0.21
CA ALA A 189 -1.63 -23.12 -1.41
C ALA A 189 -0.73 -23.61 -2.55
N ASP A 190 -1.24 -24.55 -3.35
CA ASP A 190 -0.55 -25.01 -4.54
C ASP A 190 -0.49 -23.88 -5.58
N ALA A 191 0.64 -23.77 -6.26
CA ALA A 191 0.74 -22.92 -7.43
C ALA A 191 -0.18 -23.44 -8.55
N PRO A 192 -0.85 -22.56 -9.31
CA PRO A 192 -1.57 -22.98 -10.51
C PRO A 192 -0.65 -23.70 -11.50
N ASP A 193 -1.22 -24.64 -12.26
CA ASP A 193 -0.54 -25.38 -13.34
C ASP A 193 -0.36 -24.50 -14.60
N LEU A 194 0.32 -23.38 -14.41
CA LEU A 194 0.66 -22.38 -15.44
C LEU A 194 2.04 -21.80 -15.12
N PRO A 195 2.81 -21.37 -16.14
CA PRO A 195 4.05 -20.65 -15.90
C PRO A 195 3.81 -19.37 -15.08
N LEU A 196 4.42 -19.30 -13.89
CA LEU A 196 4.37 -18.13 -13.03
C LEU A 196 5.70 -17.37 -13.05
N ASN A 197 5.63 -16.05 -13.23
CA ASN A 197 6.76 -15.17 -12.95
C ASN A 197 6.92 -14.95 -11.44
N GLY A 198 8.10 -14.53 -11.02
CA GLY A 198 8.44 -14.23 -9.62
C GLY A 198 9.03 -15.38 -8.83
N HIS A 199 9.53 -15.06 -7.64
CA HIS A 199 10.19 -15.92 -6.66
C HIS A 199 9.53 -15.78 -5.28
N GLU A 200 9.89 -16.65 -4.33
CA GLU A 200 9.44 -16.53 -2.94
C GLU A 200 10.23 -15.43 -2.21
N GLY A 201 9.64 -14.25 -2.04
CA GLY A 201 10.28 -13.09 -1.44
C GLY A 201 10.56 -13.25 0.05
N ALA A 202 9.63 -13.86 0.81
CA ALA A 202 9.78 -14.02 2.27
C ALA A 202 11.02 -14.84 2.68
N ARG A 203 11.40 -15.89 1.93
CA ARG A 203 12.63 -16.65 2.21
C ARG A 203 13.91 -15.84 1.94
N ARG A 204 13.86 -14.85 1.05
CA ARG A 204 14.98 -13.92 0.81
C ARG A 204 15.06 -12.88 1.92
N ILE A 205 13.91 -12.44 2.42
CA ILE A 205 13.83 -11.47 3.53
C ILE A 205 14.25 -12.11 4.86
N ASP A 206 13.94 -13.40 5.11
CA ASP A 206 14.50 -14.16 6.25
C ASP A 206 16.03 -14.37 6.17
N ALA A 207 16.60 -14.26 4.98
CA ALA A 207 18.04 -14.43 4.73
C ALA A 207 18.82 -13.09 4.73
N ALA A 208 18.12 -11.96 4.67
CA ALA A 208 18.74 -10.64 4.57
C ALA A 208 18.99 -10.07 5.98
N ARG A 209 20.26 -9.82 6.30
CA ARG A 209 20.70 -9.14 7.52
C ARG A 209 20.97 -7.67 7.19
N GLY A 210 20.32 -6.74 7.89
CA GLY A 210 20.88 -5.42 8.17
C GLY A 210 20.03 -4.18 7.87
N ALA A 211 19.91 -3.33 8.91
CA ALA A 211 19.79 -1.86 8.94
C ALA A 211 18.48 -1.21 8.42
N VAL A 212 18.28 0.12 8.45
CA VAL A 212 17.83 0.98 9.57
C VAL A 212 16.70 1.91 9.07
N PHE A 213 15.62 2.09 9.85
CA PHE A 213 14.55 3.09 9.60
C PHE A 213 14.98 4.53 9.89
N LEU A 214 14.41 5.48 9.15
CA LEU A 214 14.28 6.88 9.58
C LEU A 214 13.43 6.94 10.86
N GLU A 215 13.95 7.64 11.88
CA GLU A 215 13.34 7.82 13.20
C GLU A 215 12.00 8.55 13.18
N GLU A 216 11.29 8.39 14.30
CA GLU A 216 10.07 9.08 14.71
C GLU A 216 10.13 10.61 14.52
N GLY A 217 9.20 11.13 13.74
CA GLY A 217 8.72 12.51 13.78
C GLY A 217 7.45 12.53 12.94
N LEU A 218 6.24 12.76 13.44
CA LEU A 218 5.81 13.76 14.40
C LEU A 218 4.69 13.18 15.28
N ALA A 219 5.05 12.73 16.48
CA ALA A 219 4.11 12.60 17.58
C ALA A 219 4.50 13.66 18.62
N ASN A 220 3.82 14.81 18.54
CA ASN A 220 3.71 15.93 19.51
C ASN A 220 4.00 17.29 18.88
N SER A 221 2.95 17.91 18.34
CA SER A 221 2.61 19.33 18.53
C SER A 221 1.14 19.55 18.22
#